data_AF-A0A388JJA7-F1
#
_entry.id   AF-A0A388JJA7-F1
#
_cell.length_a   1.000
_cell.length_b   1.000
_cell.length_c   1.000
_cell.angle_alpha   90.00
_cell.angle_beta   90.00
_cell.angle_gamma   90.00
#
_symmetry.space_group_name_H-M   'P 1'
#
loop_
_entity.id
_entity.type
_entity.pdbx_description
1 polymer ?
#
loop_
_entity_poly.entity_id
_entity_poly.type
_entity_poly.pdbx_seq_one_letter_code
_entity_poly.pdbx_strand_id
1 'polypeptide(L)'
;MANREEGSGLLQRQGQREEHNPPGEELQMSEEDRIRILIAKCYEDGVFPERMRHGEFVVENGIQVFKVNPQIDQLTTAWLKERTVTVVFQGAARDLSVKTREDLIRAYENGWFRSRTFSRGFKRGRVHGEGANVMSYVAKSREVAQWLVAKGEDVVVIRGVEYKMLFKPWLTRAELEDRRRQEEETTFWVTAIRVPLRTMFHVPDLI
;
A
#
# COMPACT_ATOMS: atom_id res chain seq x y z
N MET A 1 83.03 -0.82 51.33
CA MET A 1 82.82 -1.87 52.34
C MET A 1 81.42 -2.41 52.17
N ALA A 2 81.30 -3.73 52.19
CA ALA A 2 80.10 -4.49 51.86
C ALA A 2 79.16 -4.70 53.06
N ASN A 3 77.97 -5.22 52.72
CA ASN A 3 76.93 -5.95 53.50
C ASN A 3 75.76 -5.10 54.06
N ARG A 4 74.52 -5.33 53.57
CA ARG A 4 73.49 -6.37 53.94
C ARG A 4 72.81 -5.93 55.27
N GLU A 5 71.48 -5.75 55.43
CA GLU A 5 70.32 -6.60 55.12
C GLU A 5 68.98 -5.83 55.22
N GLU A 6 67.96 -6.35 54.51
CA GLU A 6 66.51 -6.38 54.83
C GLU A 6 65.70 -5.08 54.96
N GLY A 7 64.46 -4.95 54.49
CA GLY A 7 63.47 -5.85 53.91
C GLY A 7 62.12 -5.10 53.81
N SER A 8 61.10 -5.73 53.22
CA SER A 8 59.71 -5.24 53.05
C SER A 8 59.53 -4.18 51.95
N GLY A 9 58.83 -4.41 50.84
CA GLY A 9 57.61 -5.18 50.65
C GLY A 9 56.54 -4.21 50.17
N LEU A 10 56.22 -4.22 48.87
CA LEU A 10 54.89 -3.89 48.33
C LEU A 10 54.87 -4.05 46.80
N LEU A 11 54.07 -5.02 46.37
CA LEU A 11 53.68 -5.30 45.00
C LEU A 11 52.93 -4.12 44.37
N GLN A 12 53.25 -3.88 43.09
CA GLN A 12 52.37 -3.52 41.97
C GLN A 12 51.02 -2.84 42.27
N ARG A 13 50.89 -1.61 41.76
CA ARG A 13 49.67 -1.19 41.03
C ARG A 13 50.06 -0.48 39.74
N GLN A 14 50.17 -1.24 38.65
CA GLN A 14 50.05 -0.68 37.31
C GLN A 14 48.60 -0.22 37.14
N GLY A 15 48.40 1.09 37.01
CA GLY A 15 47.12 1.65 36.60
C GLY A 15 46.85 1.29 35.15
N GLN A 16 46.05 0.24 34.94
CA GLN A 16 45.34 0.06 33.68
C GLN A 16 44.35 1.22 33.54
N ARG A 17 44.65 2.14 32.61
CA ARG A 17 43.64 3.02 32.05
C ARG A 17 42.68 2.15 31.25
N GLU A 18 41.53 1.86 31.83
CA GLU A 18 40.37 1.43 31.07
C GLU A 18 39.96 2.62 30.20
N GLU A 19 40.25 2.53 28.90
CA GLU A 19 39.55 3.33 27.89
C GLU A 19 38.08 2.92 27.95
N HIS A 20 37.30 3.69 28.70
CA HIS A 20 35.85 3.63 28.72
C HIS A 20 35.37 4.05 27.32
N ASN A 21 35.20 3.08 26.43
CA ASN A 21 34.35 3.27 25.26
C ASN A 21 32.97 3.69 25.77
N PRO A 22 32.37 4.80 25.30
CA PRO A 22 31.01 5.13 25.68
C PRO A 22 30.12 3.96 25.24
N PRO A 23 29.15 3.53 26.07
CA PRO A 23 28.19 2.53 25.63
C PRO A 23 27.51 3.11 24.39
N GLY A 24 27.66 2.42 23.26
CA GLY A 24 26.92 2.77 22.06
C GLY A 24 25.46 2.86 22.45
N GLU A 25 24.82 3.99 22.15
CA GLU A 25 23.37 4.09 22.19
C GLU A 25 22.83 3.00 21.26
N GLU A 26 22.51 1.85 21.82
CA GLU A 26 21.56 0.93 21.20
C GLU A 26 20.27 1.73 21.09
N LEU A 27 20.06 2.38 19.94
CA LEU A 27 18.82 3.06 19.62
C LEU A 27 17.70 2.03 19.78
N GLN A 28 17.02 2.08 20.93
CA GLN A 28 15.87 1.24 21.21
C GLN A 28 14.84 1.58 20.14
N MET A 29 14.70 0.69 19.15
CA MET A 29 13.74 0.88 18.08
C MET A 29 12.35 1.06 18.68
N SER A 30 11.64 2.11 18.26
CA SER A 30 10.29 2.34 18.72
C SER A 30 9.40 1.14 18.36
N GLU A 31 8.35 0.89 19.16
CA GLU A 31 7.39 -0.16 18.84
C GLU A 31 6.71 0.10 17.48
N GLU A 32 6.48 1.36 17.14
CA GLU A 32 5.94 1.77 15.86
C GLU A 32 6.86 1.39 14.68
N ASP A 33 8.16 1.68 14.77
CA ASP A 33 9.13 1.32 13.73
C ASP A 33 9.27 -0.20 13.60
N ARG A 34 9.23 -0.91 14.74
CA ARG A 34 9.17 -2.37 14.76
C ARG A 34 7.93 -2.87 14.01
N ILE A 35 6.75 -2.30 14.27
CA ILE A 35 5.50 -2.68 13.58
C ILE A 35 5.61 -2.39 12.07
N ARG A 36 6.12 -1.22 11.68
CA ARG A 36 6.33 -0.85 10.26
C ARG A 36 7.23 -1.84 9.53
N ILE A 37 8.34 -2.25 10.15
CA ILE A 37 9.26 -3.26 9.61
C ILE A 37 8.54 -4.61 9.43
N LEU A 38 7.74 -5.03 10.42
CA LEU A 38 7.00 -6.28 10.34
C LEU A 38 5.91 -6.25 9.26
N ILE A 39 5.19 -5.12 9.11
CA ILE A 39 4.23 -4.90 8.02
C ILE A 39 4.94 -4.99 6.67
N ALA A 40 6.08 -4.31 6.51
CA ALA A 40 6.86 -4.35 5.28
C ALA A 40 7.27 -5.79 4.93
N LYS A 41 7.84 -6.54 5.89
CA LYS A 41 8.18 -7.97 5.69
C LYS A 41 6.97 -8.82 5.29
N CYS A 42 5.81 -8.58 5.88
CA CYS A 42 4.59 -9.30 5.54
C CYS A 42 4.21 -9.14 4.06
N TYR A 43 4.18 -7.90 3.55
CA TYR A 43 3.77 -7.65 2.17
C TYR A 43 4.91 -7.85 1.15
N GLU A 44 6.14 -7.55 1.53
CA GLU A 44 7.33 -7.61 0.67
C GLU A 44 7.85 -9.04 0.53
N ASP A 45 7.93 -9.78 1.65
CA ASP A 45 8.50 -11.13 1.68
C ASP A 45 7.46 -12.24 1.87
N GLY A 46 6.21 -11.89 2.21
CA GLY A 46 5.19 -12.90 2.51
C GLY A 46 5.40 -13.57 3.86
N VAL A 47 6.20 -12.97 4.74
CA VAL A 47 6.51 -13.51 6.06
C VAL A 47 5.53 -12.92 7.07
N PHE A 48 4.60 -13.74 7.54
CA PHE A 48 3.68 -13.33 8.60
C PHE A 48 4.38 -13.36 9.97
N PRO A 49 4.38 -12.26 10.73
CA PRO A 49 5.12 -12.18 11.98
C PRO A 49 4.41 -12.92 13.13
N GLU A 50 4.96 -14.04 13.59
CA GLU A 50 4.36 -14.90 14.64
C GLU A 50 4.12 -14.19 16.00
N ARG A 51 4.88 -13.12 16.30
CA ARG A 51 4.82 -12.39 17.59
C ARG A 51 4.20 -11.01 17.47
N MET A 52 3.45 -10.73 16.40
CA MET A 52 2.70 -9.48 16.28
C MET A 52 1.35 -9.63 16.99
N ARG A 53 1.10 -8.83 18.03
CA ARG A 53 -0.19 -8.79 18.71
C ARG A 53 -1.18 -7.99 17.87
N HIS A 54 -1.79 -8.66 16.89
CA HIS A 54 -2.73 -8.04 15.93
C HIS A 54 -4.02 -7.52 16.56
N GLY A 55 -4.36 -7.98 17.76
CA GLY A 55 -5.62 -7.70 18.40
C GLY A 55 -5.95 -8.73 19.47
N GLU A 56 -7.19 -8.68 19.94
CA GLU A 56 -7.72 -9.57 20.95
C GLU A 56 -9.14 -10.04 20.57
N PHE A 57 -9.50 -11.25 20.99
CA PHE A 57 -10.88 -11.71 20.87
C PHE A 57 -11.67 -11.23 22.09
N VAL A 58 -12.75 -10.49 21.85
CA VAL A 58 -13.67 -9.98 22.86
C VAL A 58 -15.07 -10.54 22.59
N VAL A 59 -15.82 -10.86 23.64
CA VAL A 59 -17.23 -11.26 23.49
C VAL A 59 -18.10 -10.03 23.67
N GLU A 60 -18.86 -9.68 22.63
CA GLU A 60 -19.84 -8.58 22.65
C GLU A 60 -21.20 -9.14 22.24
N ASN A 61 -22.23 -8.93 23.08
CA ASN A 61 -23.59 -9.42 22.84
C ASN A 61 -23.67 -10.93 22.54
N GLY A 62 -22.80 -11.74 23.17
CA GLY A 62 -22.73 -13.18 22.94
C GLY A 62 -22.01 -13.60 21.64
N ILE A 63 -21.48 -12.65 20.87
CA ILE A 63 -20.71 -12.88 19.65
C ILE A 63 -19.23 -12.66 19.94
N GLN A 64 -18.39 -13.61 19.55
CA GLN A 64 -16.94 -13.46 19.64
C GLN A 64 -16.44 -12.59 18.48
N VAL A 65 -15.92 -11.41 18.79
CA VAL A 65 -15.41 -10.41 17.84
C VAL A 65 -13.90 -10.27 18.01
N PHE A 66 -13.14 -10.29 16.91
CA PHE A 66 -11.72 -9.96 16.95
C PHE A 66 -11.54 -8.45 16.83
N LYS A 67 -11.10 -7.80 17.91
CA LYS A 67 -10.75 -6.37 17.91
C LYS A 67 -9.31 -6.20 17.49
N VAL A 68 -9.11 -5.65 16.29
CA VAL A 68 -7.79 -5.33 15.75
C VAL A 68 -7.15 -4.20 16.57
N ASN A 69 -5.85 -4.30 16.81
CA ASN A 69 -5.06 -3.24 17.43
C ASN A 69 -5.12 -1.97 16.54
N PRO A 70 -5.62 -0.83 17.05
CA PRO A 70 -5.79 0.39 16.25
C PRO A 70 -4.50 0.90 15.62
N GLN A 71 -3.36 0.77 16.32
CA GLN A 71 -2.07 1.23 15.81
C GLN A 71 -1.62 0.36 14.62
N ILE A 72 -1.82 -0.97 14.69
CA ILE A 72 -1.49 -1.87 13.59
C ILE A 72 -2.40 -1.61 12.39
N ASP A 73 -3.69 -1.39 12.62
CA ASP A 73 -4.66 -1.07 11.57
C ASP A 73 -4.28 0.22 10.83
N GLN A 74 -3.99 1.29 11.59
CA GLN A 74 -3.55 2.58 11.03
C GLN A 74 -2.26 2.46 10.22
N LEU A 75 -1.24 1.80 10.77
CA LEU A 75 0.06 1.64 10.09
C LEU A 75 -0.05 0.73 8.86
N THR A 76 -0.88 -0.32 8.91
CA THR A 76 -1.13 -1.21 7.77
C THR A 76 -1.86 -0.46 6.66
N THR A 77 -2.90 0.30 7.02
CA THR A 77 -3.66 1.14 6.09
C THR A 77 -2.78 2.19 5.45
N ALA A 78 -1.92 2.88 6.22
CA ALA A 78 -0.96 3.85 5.70
C ALA A 78 0.02 3.18 4.72
N TRP A 79 0.59 2.03 5.08
CA TRP A 79 1.51 1.29 4.21
C TRP A 79 0.85 0.89 2.89
N LEU A 80 -0.40 0.40 2.93
CA LEU A 80 -1.17 0.01 1.77
C LEU A 80 -1.52 1.22 0.89
N LYS A 81 -1.97 2.34 1.45
CA LYS A 81 -2.30 3.56 0.69
C LYS A 81 -1.11 4.10 -0.10
N GLU A 82 0.09 4.02 0.47
CA GLU A 82 1.31 4.51 -0.18
C GLU A 82 1.77 3.62 -1.35
N ARG A 83 1.29 2.37 -1.44
CA ARG A 83 1.82 1.35 -2.36
C ARG A 83 0.78 0.67 -3.23
N THR A 84 -0.50 0.86 -2.94
CA THR A 84 -1.59 0.18 -3.65
C THR A 84 -2.23 1.12 -4.64
N VAL A 85 -2.35 0.64 -5.88
CA VAL A 85 -2.99 1.33 -6.99
C VAL A 85 -4.23 0.56 -7.39
N THR A 86 -5.35 1.23 -7.48
CA THR A 86 -6.56 0.69 -8.11
C THR A 86 -6.46 0.90 -9.61
N VAL A 87 -6.51 -0.20 -10.37
CA VAL A 87 -6.47 -0.20 -11.83
C VAL A 87 -7.87 -0.51 -12.35
N VAL A 88 -8.47 0.46 -13.05
CA VAL A 88 -9.81 0.32 -13.65
C VAL A 88 -9.68 0.13 -15.15
N PHE A 89 -10.24 -0.96 -15.66
CA PHE A 89 -10.21 -1.29 -17.08
C PHE A 89 -11.49 -0.77 -17.76
N GLN A 90 -11.31 -0.03 -18.86
CA GLN A 90 -12.38 0.65 -19.59
C GLN A 90 -12.44 0.21 -21.06
N GLY A 91 -13.58 0.47 -21.71
CA GLY A 91 -13.81 0.06 -23.11
C GLY A 91 -13.60 -1.44 -23.29
N ALA A 92 -12.91 -1.83 -24.36
CA ALA A 92 -12.58 -3.22 -24.68
C ALA A 92 -11.70 -3.91 -23.61
N ALA A 93 -11.03 -3.15 -22.74
CA ALA A 93 -10.22 -3.70 -21.66
C ALA A 93 -11.05 -4.28 -20.51
N ARG A 94 -12.31 -3.86 -20.40
CA ARG A 94 -13.27 -4.35 -19.39
C ARG A 94 -13.55 -5.84 -19.55
N ASP A 95 -13.66 -6.28 -20.80
CA ASP A 95 -14.07 -7.64 -21.15
C ASP A 95 -12.89 -8.62 -21.19
N LEU A 96 -11.68 -8.14 -20.87
CA LEU A 96 -10.50 -8.98 -20.76
C LEU A 96 -10.60 -9.91 -19.54
N SER A 97 -10.11 -11.13 -19.73
CA SER A 97 -9.93 -12.07 -18.62
C SER A 97 -9.07 -11.46 -17.50
N VAL A 98 -9.28 -11.91 -16.26
CA VAL A 98 -8.47 -11.45 -15.11
C VAL A 98 -6.98 -11.66 -15.37
N LYS A 99 -6.61 -12.80 -15.96
CA LYS A 99 -5.22 -13.11 -16.31
C LYS A 99 -4.64 -12.11 -17.31
N THR A 100 -5.37 -11.78 -18.37
CA THR A 100 -4.91 -10.80 -19.38
C THR A 100 -4.78 -9.40 -18.77
N ARG A 101 -5.68 -9.01 -17.88
CA ARG A 101 -5.57 -7.75 -17.13
C ARG A 101 -4.35 -7.72 -16.22
N GLU A 102 -4.05 -8.83 -15.54
CA GLU A 102 -2.82 -8.96 -14.79
C GLU A 102 -1.61 -8.80 -15.71
N ASP A 103 -1.57 -9.49 -16.85
CA ASP A 103 -0.47 -9.40 -17.82
C ASP A 103 -0.22 -7.97 -18.32
N LEU A 104 -1.28 -7.16 -18.50
CA LEU A 104 -1.16 -5.74 -18.83
C LEU A 104 -0.47 -4.94 -17.72
N ILE A 105 -0.81 -5.18 -16.45
CA ILE A 105 -0.12 -4.57 -15.30
C ILE A 105 1.33 -5.06 -15.25
N ARG A 106 1.57 -6.37 -15.46
CA ARG A 106 2.93 -6.95 -15.49
C ARG A 106 3.79 -6.42 -16.62
N ALA A 107 3.21 -5.93 -17.71
CA ALA A 107 3.95 -5.35 -18.82
C ALA A 107 4.78 -4.13 -18.39
N TYR A 108 4.27 -3.33 -17.44
CA TYR A 108 5.01 -2.23 -16.83
C TYR A 108 6.24 -2.71 -16.07
N GLU A 109 6.06 -3.70 -15.19
CA GLU A 109 7.16 -4.30 -14.44
C GLU A 109 8.21 -4.88 -15.40
N ASN A 110 7.77 -5.62 -16.41
CA ASN A 110 8.64 -6.18 -17.45
C ASN A 110 9.45 -5.08 -18.16
N GLY A 111 8.83 -3.94 -18.46
CA GLY A 111 9.50 -2.77 -19.02
C GLY A 111 10.63 -2.28 -18.12
N TRP A 112 10.34 -2.06 -16.83
CA TRP A 112 11.32 -1.57 -15.85
C TRP A 112 12.48 -2.56 -15.61
N PHE A 113 12.20 -3.86 -15.61
CA PHE A 113 13.24 -4.89 -15.51
C PHE A 113 14.14 -4.89 -16.75
N ARG A 114 13.57 -4.74 -17.95
CA ARG A 114 14.33 -4.69 -19.20
C ARG A 114 15.21 -3.45 -19.28
N SER A 115 14.72 -2.29 -18.84
CA SER A 115 15.48 -1.03 -18.79
C SER A 115 16.50 -0.96 -17.65
N ARG A 116 16.58 -1.99 -16.78
CA ARG A 116 17.42 -2.01 -15.57
C ARG A 116 17.21 -0.79 -14.68
N THR A 117 15.98 -0.29 -14.63
CA THR A 117 15.60 0.86 -13.78
C THR A 117 15.74 0.54 -12.30
N PHE A 118 15.56 -0.73 -11.92
CA PHE A 118 15.72 -1.21 -10.54
C PHE A 118 16.99 -2.05 -10.35
N SER A 119 17.45 -2.14 -9.11
CA SER A 119 18.58 -2.98 -8.70
C SER A 119 18.31 -4.46 -8.98
N ARG A 120 19.40 -5.23 -9.16
CA ARG A 120 19.32 -6.69 -9.29
C ARG A 120 18.69 -7.26 -8.01
N GLY A 121 17.58 -7.99 -8.17
CA GLY A 121 16.84 -8.59 -7.05
C GLY A 121 15.55 -7.87 -6.68
N PHE A 122 15.19 -6.76 -7.35
CA PHE A 122 13.88 -6.14 -7.17
C PHE A 122 12.76 -7.14 -7.49
N LYS A 123 11.86 -7.37 -6.53
CA LYS A 123 10.74 -8.31 -6.68
C LYS A 123 9.58 -7.64 -7.42
N ARG A 124 8.69 -8.44 -7.99
CA ARG A 124 7.42 -7.95 -8.54
C ARG A 124 6.42 -7.62 -7.43
N GLY A 125 5.56 -6.65 -7.69
CA GLY A 125 4.39 -6.35 -6.87
C GLY A 125 3.36 -7.48 -6.86
N ARG A 126 2.30 -7.30 -6.08
CA ARG A 126 1.17 -8.25 -6.02
C ARG A 126 0.00 -7.66 -6.80
N VAL A 127 -0.69 -8.51 -7.56
CA VAL A 127 -1.88 -8.13 -8.33
C VAL A 127 -3.04 -8.98 -7.83
N HIS A 128 -4.19 -8.36 -7.63
CA HIS A 128 -5.41 -9.04 -7.22
C HIS A 128 -6.61 -8.49 -7.99
N GLY A 129 -7.59 -9.34 -8.32
CA GLY A 129 -8.83 -8.92 -8.94
C GLY A 129 -9.86 -8.52 -7.90
N GLU A 130 -10.38 -7.30 -7.98
CA GLU A 130 -11.37 -6.76 -7.03
C GLU A 130 -12.80 -6.83 -7.59
N GLY A 131 -12.95 -7.08 -8.89
CA GLY A 131 -14.26 -7.16 -9.53
C GLY A 131 -14.19 -7.33 -11.05
N ALA A 132 -15.34 -7.12 -11.69
CA ALA A 132 -15.51 -7.38 -13.12
C ALA A 132 -14.47 -6.66 -13.99
N ASN A 133 -14.08 -5.44 -13.65
CA ASN A 133 -13.14 -4.62 -14.41
C ASN A 133 -12.14 -3.83 -13.53
N VAL A 134 -11.94 -4.25 -12.29
CA VAL A 134 -11.08 -3.56 -11.32
C VAL A 134 -10.05 -4.53 -10.77
N MET A 135 -8.80 -4.07 -10.66
CA MET A 135 -7.68 -4.80 -10.08
C MET A 135 -6.98 -3.93 -9.04
N SER A 136 -6.48 -4.53 -7.97
CA SER A 136 -5.55 -3.90 -7.03
C SER A 136 -4.13 -4.32 -7.39
N TYR A 137 -3.23 -3.34 -7.50
CA TYR A 137 -1.80 -3.57 -7.65
C TYR A 137 -1.05 -3.01 -6.44
N VAL A 138 -0.47 -3.89 -5.65
CA VAL A 138 0.42 -3.53 -4.53
C VAL A 138 1.85 -3.50 -5.05
N ALA A 139 2.37 -2.30 -5.28
CA ALA A 139 3.72 -2.07 -5.75
C ALA A 139 4.77 -2.42 -4.67
N LYS A 140 5.96 -2.84 -5.10
CA LYS A 140 7.08 -3.09 -4.18
C LYS A 140 7.76 -1.81 -3.68
N SER A 141 7.56 -0.69 -4.36
CA SER A 141 8.10 0.61 -3.94
C SER A 141 7.00 1.67 -4.01
N ARG A 142 7.10 2.67 -3.13
CA ARG A 142 6.16 3.80 -3.08
C ARG A 142 6.22 4.61 -4.37
N GLU A 143 7.42 4.78 -4.89
CA GLU A 143 7.72 5.55 -6.10
C GLU A 143 6.98 4.96 -7.32
N VAL A 144 6.91 3.64 -7.43
CA VAL A 144 6.15 2.96 -8.49
C VAL A 144 4.66 3.26 -8.38
N ALA A 145 4.08 3.16 -7.18
CA ALA A 145 2.66 3.43 -6.97
C ALA A 145 2.33 4.90 -7.27
N GLN A 146 3.13 5.82 -6.74
CA GLN A 146 3.01 7.25 -6.99
C GLN A 146 3.12 7.58 -8.48
N TRP A 147 4.08 6.97 -9.19
CA TRP A 147 4.24 7.18 -10.62
C TRP A 147 3.03 6.68 -11.42
N LEU A 148 2.49 5.50 -11.10
CA LEU A 148 1.28 4.99 -11.77
C LEU A 148 0.06 5.88 -11.51
N VAL A 149 -0.13 6.32 -10.26
CA VAL A 149 -1.21 7.25 -9.92
C VAL A 149 -1.04 8.59 -10.63
N ALA A 150 0.18 9.12 -10.70
CA ALA A 150 0.48 10.36 -11.43
C ALA A 150 0.30 10.22 -12.94
N LYS A 151 0.61 9.03 -13.51
CA LYS A 151 0.31 8.71 -14.91
C LYS A 151 -1.18 8.81 -15.19
N GLY A 152 -2.03 8.40 -14.24
CA GLY A 152 -3.48 8.63 -14.21
C GLY A 152 -4.26 7.73 -15.17
N GLU A 153 -3.83 7.64 -16.43
CA GLU A 153 -4.39 6.71 -17.42
C GLU A 153 -3.35 6.25 -18.44
N ASP A 154 -3.65 5.16 -19.13
CA ASP A 154 -2.89 4.71 -20.29
C ASP A 154 -3.77 3.94 -21.27
N VAL A 155 -3.34 3.91 -22.52
CA VAL A 155 -4.02 3.17 -23.58
C VAL A 155 -3.02 2.29 -24.31
N VAL A 156 -3.31 0.99 -24.39
CA VAL A 156 -2.53 0.04 -25.16
C VAL A 156 -3.32 -0.31 -26.42
N VAL A 157 -2.71 -0.13 -27.60
CA VAL A 157 -3.34 -0.46 -28.88
C VAL A 157 -2.81 -1.80 -29.39
N ILE A 158 -3.69 -2.79 -29.54
CA ILE A 158 -3.34 -4.11 -30.08
C ILE A 158 -4.26 -4.40 -31.27
N ARG A 159 -3.68 -4.59 -32.46
CA ARG A 159 -4.44 -4.86 -33.70
C ARG A 159 -5.54 -3.84 -33.97
N GLY A 160 -5.29 -2.57 -33.65
CA GLY A 160 -6.25 -1.47 -33.83
C GLY A 160 -7.34 -1.37 -32.75
N VAL A 161 -7.31 -2.23 -31.72
CA VAL A 161 -8.21 -2.13 -30.57
C VAL A 161 -7.52 -1.41 -29.42
N GLU A 162 -8.18 -0.39 -28.87
CA GLU A 162 -7.70 0.37 -27.73
C GLU A 162 -8.12 -0.27 -26.40
N TYR A 163 -7.14 -0.56 -25.56
CA TYR A 163 -7.32 -1.09 -24.22
C TYR A 163 -6.95 -0.01 -23.19
N LYS A 164 -7.98 0.67 -22.66
CA LYS A 164 -7.82 1.78 -21.72
C LYS A 164 -7.74 1.31 -20.27
N MET A 165 -6.78 1.85 -19.53
CA MET A 165 -6.58 1.64 -18.10
C MET A 165 -6.58 3.00 -17.38
N LEU A 166 -7.25 3.06 -16.23
CA LEU A 166 -7.13 4.19 -15.30
C LEU A 166 -6.39 3.73 -14.05
N PHE A 167 -5.50 4.57 -13.55
CA PHE A 167 -4.75 4.37 -12.33
C PHE A 167 -5.25 5.35 -11.28
N LYS A 168 -5.77 4.82 -10.17
CA LYS A 168 -6.32 5.61 -9.06
C LYS A 168 -5.60 5.23 -7.77
N PRO A 169 -5.45 6.18 -6.83
CA PRO A 169 -4.99 5.84 -5.48
C PRO A 169 -5.98 4.85 -4.86
N TRP A 170 -5.47 3.84 -4.18
CA TRP A 170 -6.32 2.92 -3.44
C TRP A 170 -6.92 3.63 -2.23
N LEU A 171 -8.20 3.36 -1.97
CA LEU A 171 -8.96 3.94 -0.88
C LEU A 171 -9.52 2.84 0.00
N THR A 172 -9.64 3.14 1.29
CA THR A 172 -10.39 2.28 2.20
C THR A 172 -11.87 2.26 1.83
N ARG A 173 -12.59 1.26 2.32
CA ARG A 173 -14.03 1.15 2.09
C ARG A 173 -14.79 2.39 2.60
N ALA A 174 -14.44 2.90 3.78
CA ALA A 174 -15.05 4.11 4.34
C ALA A 174 -14.83 5.32 3.41
N GLU A 175 -13.60 5.51 2.91
CA GLU A 175 -13.29 6.60 1.97
C GLU A 175 -14.01 6.46 0.62
N LEU A 176 -14.20 5.23 0.13
CA LEU A 176 -15.00 4.98 -1.07
C LEU A 176 -16.47 5.33 -0.84
N GLU A 177 -17.03 4.97 0.32
CA GLU A 177 -18.41 5.30 0.69
C GLU A 177 -18.60 6.81 0.84
N ASP A 178 -17.65 7.50 1.45
CA ASP A 178 -17.68 8.96 1.59
C ASP A 178 -17.51 9.67 0.23
N ARG A 179 -16.61 9.19 -0.62
CA ARG A 179 -16.48 9.71 -1.99
C ARG A 179 -17.77 9.52 -2.79
N ARG A 180 -18.39 8.34 -2.71
CA ARG A 180 -19.68 8.08 -3.39
C ARG A 180 -20.77 9.04 -2.90
N ARG A 181 -20.83 9.30 -1.59
CA ARG A 181 -21.77 10.26 -1.00
C ARG A 181 -21.56 11.67 -1.56
N GLN A 182 -20.31 12.13 -1.61
CA GLN A 182 -19.96 13.44 -2.18
C GLN A 182 -20.30 13.53 -3.68
N GLU A 183 -20.05 12.45 -4.44
CA GLU A 183 -20.41 12.38 -5.86
C GLU A 183 -21.93 12.44 -6.07
N GLU A 184 -22.72 11.78 -5.20
CA GLU A 184 -24.19 11.83 -5.22
C GLU A 184 -24.73 13.22 -4.86
N GLU A 185 -24.10 13.93 -3.94
CA GLU A 185 -24.46 15.30 -3.57
C GLU A 185 -24.13 16.31 -4.68
N THR A 186 -23.11 16.03 -5.50
CA THR A 186 -22.63 16.96 -6.54
C THR A 186 -23.11 16.64 -7.95
N THR A 187 -23.54 15.40 -8.20
CA THR A 187 -24.00 14.95 -9.52
C THR A 187 -25.52 15.00 -9.61
N PHE A 188 -26.05 15.93 -10.40
CA PHE A 188 -27.47 15.96 -10.73
C PHE A 188 -27.76 15.07 -11.94
N TRP A 189 -28.67 14.11 -11.78
CA TRP A 189 -29.18 13.30 -12.89
C TRP A 189 -30.32 14.04 -13.59
N VAL A 190 -30.11 14.50 -14.82
CA VAL A 190 -31.19 15.07 -15.64
C VAL A 190 -31.85 13.95 -16.44
N THR A 191 -33.00 13.48 -15.96
CA THR A 191 -33.86 12.58 -16.74
C THR A 191 -34.79 13.40 -17.62
N ALA A 192 -34.52 13.44 -18.93
CA ALA A 192 -35.51 13.94 -19.88
C ALA A 192 -36.60 12.87 -20.08
N ILE A 193 -37.78 13.09 -19.51
CA ILE A 193 -38.94 12.22 -19.77
C ILE A 193 -39.28 12.36 -21.26
N ARG A 194 -39.17 11.26 -22.02
CA ARG A 194 -39.75 11.17 -23.36
C ARG A 194 -41.26 11.15 -23.22
N VAL A 195 -41.89 12.32 -23.29
CA VAL A 195 -43.35 12.42 -23.42
C VAL A 195 -43.70 12.02 -24.85
N PRO A 196 -44.51 10.96 -25.07
CA PRO A 196 -45.01 10.64 -26.39
C PRO A 196 -45.74 11.85 -26.97
N LEU A 197 -45.43 12.24 -28.20
CA LEU A 197 -46.04 13.41 -28.86
C LEU A 197 -47.57 13.34 -28.90
N ARG A 198 -48.16 12.13 -28.88
CA ARG A 198 -49.61 11.90 -28.84
C ARG A 198 -50.27 12.25 -27.51
N THR A 199 -49.50 12.43 -26.44
CA THR A 199 -49.98 12.82 -25.10
C THR A 199 -49.66 14.28 -24.75
N MET A 200 -48.95 15.01 -25.62
CA MET A 200 -48.88 16.47 -25.50
C MET A 200 -50.25 17.05 -25.83
N PHE A 201 -50.85 17.79 -24.89
CA PHE A 201 -52.02 18.60 -25.19
C PHE A 201 -51.69 19.50 -26.38
N HIS A 202 -52.60 19.57 -27.35
CA HIS A 202 -52.51 20.55 -28.43
C HIS A 202 -52.31 21.91 -27.80
N VAL A 203 -51.15 22.55 -28.03
CA VAL A 203 -50.99 23.97 -27.77
C VAL A 203 -51.94 24.63 -28.77
N PRO A 204 -53.08 25.20 -28.34
CA PRO A 204 -53.88 26.01 -29.24
C PRO A 204 -53.02 27.23 -29.54
N ASP A 205 -52.87 27.55 -30.83
CA ASP A 205 -52.08 28.67 -31.31
C ASP A 205 -52.22 29.89 -30.38
N LEU A 206 -51.13 30.25 -29.69
CA LEU A 206 -51.02 31.59 -29.15
C LEU A 206 -50.92 32.52 -30.36
N ILE A 207 -52.03 33.20 -30.64
CA ILE A 207 -52.13 34.38 -31.50
C ILE A 207 -51.13 35.44 -31.03
#